data_AF-R9N4M5-F1
#
_entry.id   AF-R9N4M5-F1
#
_cell.length_a   1.000
_cell.length_b   1.000
_cell.length_c   1.000
_cell.angle_alpha   90.00
_cell.angle_beta   90.00
_cell.angle_gamma   90.00
#
_symmetry.space_group_name_H-M   'P 1'
#
loop_
_entity.id
_entity.type
_entity.pdbx_description
1 polymer ?
#
loop_
_entity_poly.entity_id
_entity_poly.type
_entity_poly.pdbx_seq_one_letter_code
_entity_poly.pdbx_strand_id
1 'polypeptide(L)'
;MTEFSNEFSSFPSGKITKHNFKNIDDSIASVINQINSLRSQGLYNQAARIIENNSDVLSQYIADASTFRTWEEEIYNTQIYAKQQQQSIYFDDQEPDCIDGDVWLGGDA
;
A
#
# COMPACT_ATOMS: atom_id res chain seq x y z
N MET A 1 3.43 19.94 -9.75
CA MET A 1 2.70 19.43 -8.56
C MET A 1 2.72 17.93 -8.66
N THR A 2 3.37 17.24 -7.74
CA THR A 2 3.55 15.80 -7.90
C THR A 2 2.25 15.07 -7.64
N GLU A 3 1.88 14.24 -8.60
CA GLU A 3 0.65 13.47 -8.53
C GLU A 3 0.90 12.19 -7.73
N PHE A 4 0.18 12.05 -6.62
CA PHE A 4 0.11 10.80 -5.85
C PHE A 4 -0.93 9.88 -6.49
N SER A 5 -0.67 8.57 -6.44
CA SER A 5 -1.63 7.56 -6.88
C SER A 5 -2.70 7.34 -5.80
N ASN A 6 -3.98 7.38 -6.15
CA ASN A 6 -5.08 7.36 -5.17
C ASN A 6 -6.17 6.32 -5.51
N GLU A 7 -5.82 5.22 -6.18
CA GLU A 7 -6.80 4.17 -6.53
C GLU A 7 -7.23 3.36 -5.29
N PHE A 8 -6.30 3.13 -4.36
CA PHE A 8 -6.44 2.31 -3.15
C PHE A 8 -5.99 3.03 -1.86
N SER A 9 -5.38 4.19 -1.98
CA SER A 9 -4.80 5.03 -0.93
C SER A 9 -5.51 6.39 -0.87
N SER A 10 -5.49 7.00 0.32
CA SER A 10 -5.95 8.37 0.54
C SER A 10 -4.79 9.32 0.87
N PHE A 11 -3.54 8.93 0.55
CA PHE A 11 -2.35 9.71 0.83
C PHE A 11 -2.39 11.08 0.13
N PRO A 12 -1.91 12.17 0.77
CA PRO A 12 -1.41 12.26 2.14
C PRO A 12 -2.50 12.55 3.18
N SER A 13 -3.77 12.59 2.76
CA SER A 13 -4.89 13.10 3.56
C SER A 13 -5.39 12.14 4.65
N GLY A 14 -5.06 10.86 4.55
CA GLY A 14 -5.49 9.82 5.49
C GLY A 14 -4.40 8.79 5.76
N LYS A 15 -4.59 8.00 6.82
CA LYS A 15 -3.72 6.85 7.13
C LYS A 15 -4.40 5.57 6.64
N ILE A 16 -3.61 4.64 6.13
CA ILE A 16 -4.08 3.28 5.86
C ILE A 16 -4.56 2.58 7.15
N THR A 17 -5.42 1.57 6.98
CA THR A 17 -5.81 0.69 8.08
C THR A 17 -4.61 -0.10 8.57
N LYS A 18 -4.33 -0.03 9.88
CA LYS A 18 -3.38 -0.93 10.52
C LYS A 18 -4.03 -2.29 10.74
N HIS A 19 -3.68 -3.26 9.91
CA HIS A 19 -4.15 -4.64 10.07
C HIS A 19 -3.42 -5.32 11.24
N ASN A 20 -4.16 -6.10 12.03
CA ASN A 20 -3.62 -6.96 13.09
C ASN A 20 -3.74 -8.42 12.66
N PHE A 21 -3.04 -8.77 11.58
CA PHE A 21 -3.07 -10.13 11.06
C PHE A 21 -2.53 -11.14 12.06
N LYS A 22 -3.10 -12.34 12.03
CA LYS A 22 -2.77 -13.47 12.86
C LYS A 22 -2.38 -14.64 11.99
N ASN A 23 -1.53 -15.50 12.55
CA ASN A 23 -1.30 -16.82 11.95
C ASN A 23 -2.57 -17.65 12.07
N ILE A 24 -2.77 -18.56 11.12
CA ILE A 24 -3.84 -19.55 11.18
C ILE A 24 -3.63 -20.42 12.43
N ASP A 25 -4.71 -20.65 13.17
CA ASP A 25 -4.77 -21.54 14.33
C ASP A 25 -5.94 -22.52 14.21
N ASP A 26 -6.08 -23.41 15.20
CA ASP A 26 -7.11 -24.45 15.22
C ASP A 26 -8.54 -23.89 15.19
N SER A 27 -8.75 -22.64 15.60
CA SER A 27 -10.08 -22.01 15.60
C SER A 27 -10.61 -21.70 14.20
N ILE A 28 -9.70 -21.49 13.23
CA ILE A 28 -10.04 -21.13 11.85
C ILE A 28 -9.55 -22.15 10.81
N ALA A 29 -8.73 -23.11 11.22
CA ALA A 29 -8.13 -24.12 10.35
C ALA A 29 -9.16 -24.88 9.49
N SER A 30 -10.34 -25.20 10.05
CA SER A 30 -11.40 -25.91 9.32
C SER A 30 -11.90 -25.12 8.11
N VAL A 31 -12.16 -23.82 8.27
CA VAL A 31 -12.63 -22.92 7.22
C VAL A 31 -11.55 -22.75 6.15
N ILE A 32 -10.29 -22.53 6.56
CA ILE A 32 -9.16 -22.39 5.63
C ILE A 32 -8.97 -23.67 4.81
N ASN A 33 -9.04 -24.84 5.44
CA ASN A 33 -8.89 -26.12 4.75
C ASN A 33 -10.03 -26.35 3.75
N GLN A 34 -11.26 -25.94 4.08
CA GLN A 34 -12.37 -26.00 3.14
C GLN A 34 -12.13 -25.09 1.93
N ILE A 35 -11.66 -23.86 2.14
CA ILE A 35 -11.30 -22.93 1.06
C ILE A 35 -10.21 -23.53 0.18
N ASN A 36 -9.15 -24.05 0.78
CA ASN A 36 -8.03 -24.64 0.04
C ASN A 36 -8.44 -25.88 -0.77
N SER A 37 -9.31 -26.72 -0.21
CA SER A 37 -9.87 -27.89 -0.90
C SER A 37 -10.72 -27.49 -2.11
N LEU A 38 -11.54 -26.42 -1.99
CA LEU A 38 -12.30 -25.91 -3.13
C LEU A 38 -11.38 -25.33 -4.21
N ARG A 39 -10.32 -24.61 -3.82
CA ARG A 39 -9.34 -24.05 -4.76
C ARG A 39 -8.56 -25.13 -5.50
N SER A 40 -8.17 -26.22 -4.83
CA SER A 40 -7.47 -27.34 -5.48
C SER A 40 -8.36 -28.11 -6.46
N GLN A 41 -9.68 -28.07 -6.27
CA GLN A 41 -10.67 -28.64 -7.18
C GLN A 41 -11.09 -27.69 -8.32
N GLY A 42 -10.54 -26.47 -8.39
CA GLY A 42 -10.93 -25.45 -9.37
C GLY A 42 -12.30 -24.80 -9.09
N LEU A 43 -12.90 -25.03 -7.92
CA LEU A 43 -14.21 -24.51 -7.52
C LEU A 43 -14.10 -23.09 -6.94
N TYR A 44 -13.49 -22.16 -7.67
CA TYR A 44 -13.15 -20.82 -7.18
C TYR A 44 -14.37 -20.00 -6.75
N ASN A 45 -15.51 -20.12 -7.45
CA ASN A 45 -16.74 -19.40 -7.08
C ASN A 45 -17.28 -19.86 -5.71
N GLN A 46 -17.13 -21.15 -5.38
CA GLN A 46 -17.55 -21.67 -4.08
C GLN A 46 -16.58 -21.21 -2.99
N ALA A 47 -15.27 -21.25 -3.27
CA ALA A 47 -14.26 -20.74 -2.35
C ALA A 47 -14.50 -19.24 -2.05
N ALA A 48 -14.79 -18.42 -3.06
CA ALA A 48 -15.08 -17.00 -2.92
C ALA A 48 -16.29 -16.74 -2.01
N ARG A 49 -17.39 -17.50 -2.18
CA ARG A 49 -18.57 -17.39 -1.31
C ARG A 49 -18.26 -17.71 0.15
N ILE A 50 -17.41 -18.71 0.41
CA ILE A 50 -17.01 -19.02 1.79
C ILE A 50 -16.19 -17.87 2.38
N ILE A 51 -15.27 -17.29 1.60
CA ILE A 51 -14.48 -16.14 2.04
C ILE A 51 -15.39 -14.96 2.37
N GLU A 52 -16.35 -14.64 1.50
CA GLU A 52 -17.29 -13.53 1.68
C GLU A 52 -18.17 -13.71 2.92
N ASN A 53 -18.74 -14.91 3.09
CA ASN A 53 -19.61 -15.25 4.21
C ASN A 53 -18.90 -15.29 5.57
N ASN A 54 -17.56 -15.36 5.59
CA ASN A 54 -16.75 -15.39 6.81
C ASN A 54 -15.75 -14.22 6.86
N SER A 55 -16.03 -13.14 6.14
CA SER A 55 -15.10 -12.01 5.96
C SER A 55 -14.76 -11.28 7.26
N ASP A 56 -15.69 -11.24 8.21
CA ASP A 56 -15.52 -10.68 9.55
C ASP A 56 -14.39 -11.37 10.32
N VAL A 57 -14.31 -12.70 10.23
CA VAL A 57 -13.27 -13.49 10.91
C VAL A 57 -12.02 -13.62 10.04
N LEU A 58 -12.18 -13.93 8.76
CA LEU A 58 -11.09 -14.23 7.83
C LEU A 58 -10.21 -13.02 7.53
N SER A 59 -10.74 -11.80 7.66
CA SER A 59 -9.97 -10.56 7.50
C SER A 59 -8.77 -10.45 8.44
N GLN A 60 -8.71 -11.23 9.53
CA GLN A 60 -7.55 -11.29 10.41
C GLN A 60 -6.52 -12.34 9.99
N TYR A 61 -6.83 -13.24 9.06
CA TYR A 61 -5.97 -14.37 8.71
C TYR A 61 -5.54 -14.38 7.25
N ILE A 62 -6.25 -13.64 6.38
CA ILE A 62 -6.00 -13.62 4.94
C ILE A 62 -5.87 -12.15 4.50
N ALA A 63 -4.69 -11.81 3.96
CA ALA A 63 -4.54 -10.59 3.19
C ALA A 63 -5.00 -10.84 1.74
N ASP A 64 -5.90 -10.00 1.26
CA ASP A 64 -6.41 -10.05 -0.10
C ASP A 64 -5.63 -9.10 -1.04
N ALA A 65 -5.95 -9.16 -2.34
CA ALA A 65 -5.29 -8.31 -3.32
C ALA A 65 -5.51 -6.82 -3.06
N SER A 66 -6.68 -6.44 -2.53
CA SER A 66 -6.96 -5.03 -2.20
C SER A 66 -6.04 -4.52 -1.10
N THR A 67 -5.82 -5.31 -0.04
CA THR A 67 -4.87 -5.00 1.04
C THR A 67 -3.46 -4.75 0.49
N PHE A 68 -2.95 -5.66 -0.35
CA PHE A 68 -1.61 -5.50 -0.93
C PHE A 68 -1.50 -4.26 -1.81
N ARG A 69 -2.51 -3.97 -2.64
CA ARG A 69 -2.54 -2.77 -3.48
C ARG A 69 -2.56 -1.48 -2.66
N THR A 70 -3.36 -1.42 -1.61
CA THR A 70 -3.36 -0.28 -0.67
C THR A 70 -1.98 -0.06 -0.07
N TRP A 71 -1.30 -1.11 0.39
CA TRP A 71 0.04 -0.97 0.96
C TRP A 71 1.09 -0.54 -0.06
N GLU A 72 1.07 -1.14 -1.25
CA GLU A 72 1.99 -0.80 -2.32
C GLU A 72 1.86 0.67 -2.74
N GLU A 73 0.62 1.13 -2.93
CA GLU A 73 0.34 2.51 -3.30
C GLU A 73 0.75 3.50 -2.20
N GLU A 74 0.48 3.19 -0.92
CA GLU A 74 0.91 4.00 0.21
C GLU A 74 2.44 4.12 0.30
N ILE A 75 3.16 3.00 0.10
CA ILE A 75 4.62 2.98 0.09
C ILE A 75 5.15 3.82 -1.07
N TYR A 76 4.60 3.65 -2.28
CA TYR A 76 4.98 4.41 -3.46
C TYR A 76 4.80 5.92 -3.25
N ASN A 77 3.63 6.34 -2.76
CA ASN A 77 3.35 7.75 -2.48
C ASN A 77 4.25 8.30 -1.36
N THR A 78 4.52 7.51 -0.33
CA THR A 78 5.45 7.90 0.75
C THR A 78 6.86 8.10 0.22
N GLN A 79 7.32 7.27 -0.72
CA GLN A 79 8.63 7.45 -1.37
C GLN A 79 8.69 8.74 -2.18
N ILE A 80 7.63 9.04 -2.94
CA ILE A 80 7.51 10.31 -3.68
C ILE A 80 7.62 11.48 -2.71
N TYR A 81 6.85 11.45 -1.62
CA TYR A 81 6.83 12.50 -0.62
C TYR A 81 8.20 12.67 0.07
N ALA A 82 8.84 11.57 0.45
CA ALA A 82 10.15 11.61 1.10
C ALA A 82 11.24 12.19 0.17
N LYS A 83 11.19 11.90 -1.13
CA LYS A 83 12.11 12.47 -2.12
C LYS A 83 11.91 13.99 -2.29
N GLN A 84 10.67 14.47 -2.26
CA GLN A 84 10.41 15.92 -2.27
C GLN A 84 10.89 16.62 -1.00
N GLN A 85 10.75 15.96 0.16
CA GLN A 85 11.26 16.52 1.41
C GLN A 85 12.79 16.56 1.48
N GLN A 86 13.49 15.81 0.64
CA GLN A 86 14.94 15.97 0.41
C GLN A 86 15.23 17.12 -0.57
N GLN A 87 14.53 18.24 -0.39
CA GLN A 87 14.78 19.48 -1.10
C GLN A 87 16.27 19.84 -0.92
N SER A 88 17.01 19.85 -2.02
CA SER A 88 18.44 20.20 -2.00
C SER A 88 18.55 21.70 -2.19
N ILE A 89 19.28 22.36 -1.28
CA ILE A 89 19.58 23.79 -1.40
C ILE A 89 20.92 23.92 -2.12
N TYR A 90 20.88 24.48 -3.32
CA TYR A 90 22.08 24.74 -4.11
C TYR A 90 22.53 26.18 -3.88
N PHE A 91 23.81 26.33 -3.55
CA PHE A 91 24.51 27.60 -3.41
C PHE A 91 25.56 27.69 -4.53
N ASP A 92 25.10 27.90 -5.76
CA ASP A 92 25.99 28.08 -6.91
C ASP A 92 25.45 29.21 -7.78
N ASP A 93 26.32 29.88 -8.54
CA ASP A 93 25.94 30.97 -9.45
C ASP A 93 25.41 30.41 -10.77
N GLN A 94 25.69 29.13 -11.07
CA GLN A 94 25.17 28.43 -12.23
C GLN A 94 23.97 27.56 -11.86
N GLU A 95 22.96 27.54 -12.74
CA GLU A 95 21.75 26.74 -12.56
C GLU A 95 22.12 25.24 -12.46
N PRO A 96 21.79 24.57 -11.33
CA PRO A 96 22.09 23.15 -11.15
C PRO A 96 21.05 22.27 -11.84
N ASP A 97 21.46 21.07 -12.28
CA ASP A 97 20.52 20.00 -12.62
C ASP A 97 19.76 19.57 -11.35
N CYS A 98 18.49 19.93 -11.24
CA CYS A 98 17.69 19.75 -10.03
C CYS A 98 16.33 19.08 -10.28
N ILE A 99 15.65 18.68 -9.21
CA ILE A 99 14.31 18.08 -9.26
C ILE A 99 13.27 19.19 -9.06
N ASP A 100 12.11 19.08 -9.74
CA ASP A 100 10.96 19.99 -9.54
C ASP A 100 10.63 20.12 -8.05
N GLY A 101 10.78 21.32 -7.52
CA GLY A 101 10.62 21.64 -6.10
C GLY A 101 11.90 21.97 -5.34
N ASP A 102 13.11 21.79 -5.88
CA ASP A 102 14.35 22.23 -5.21
C ASP A 102 14.50 23.76 -5.10
N VAL A 103 15.30 24.23 -4.15
CA VAL A 103 15.58 25.68 -3.96
C VAL A 103 16.98 26.01 -4.47
N TRP A 104 17.05 26.85 -5.48
CA TRP A 104 18.30 27.46 -5.93
C TRP A 104 18.42 28.89 -5.37
N LEU A 105 19.51 29.16 -4.66
CA LEU A 105 19.86 30.50 -4.20
C LEU A 105 21.09 30.97 -4.99
N GLY A 106 20.86 31.57 -6.16
CA GLY A 106 21.90 32.28 -6.91
C GLY A 106 22.29 33.56 -6.17
N GLY A 107 23.58 33.74 -5.91
CA GLY A 107 24.09 34.92 -5.23
C GLY A 107 24.33 36.05 -6.22
N ASP A 108 23.43 37.04 -6.25
CA ASP A 108 23.82 38.37 -6.74
C ASP A 108 24.70 39.02 -5.67
N ALA A 109 26.01 39.10 -5.94
CA ALA A 109 26.95 39.96 -5.21
C ALA A 109 27.06 41.33 -5.87
#